data_AF-A0AAD8T9Y4-F1
#
_entry.id   AF-A0AAD8T9Y4-F1
#
_cell.length_a   1.000
_cell.length_b   1.000
_cell.length_c   1.000
_cell.angle_alpha   90.00
_cell.angle_beta   90.00
_cell.angle_gamma   90.00
#
_symmetry.space_group_name_H-M   'P 1'
#
loop_
_entity.id
_entity.type
_entity.pdbx_description
1 polymer ?
#
loop_
_entity_poly.entity_id
_entity_poly.type
_entity_poly.pdbx_seq_one_letter_code
_entity_poly.pdbx_strand_id
1 'polypeptide(L)'
;MPFERRDKEALKWAHDKELGAPPDPRPCGDMCGVSVNWHLATDAAGGWSARITLFNWEDSDMRDWFASVVLDDKVYGGFEQAYSFNATAAGDGTIFMRGREGFDVLIRESNMSGVDYPVPGKQQSVLSFTKKTSPADVDVVRRDGFPTKVFFNGEECAMPNRIPSHGGIGARASRAALLLLLMFYFIRYI
;
A
#
# COMPACT_ATOMS: atom_id res chain seq x y z
N MET A 1 -4.27 13.41 7.62
CA MET A 1 -4.14 13.49 9.09
C MET A 1 -2.76 13.03 9.52
N PRO A 2 -1.98 13.85 10.27
CA PRO A 2 -0.68 13.49 10.85
C PRO A 2 -0.77 12.28 11.79
N PHE A 3 0.37 11.65 12.10
CA PHE A 3 0.42 10.41 12.87
C PHE A 3 -0.26 10.52 14.25
N GLU A 4 0.05 11.57 15.01
CA GLU A 4 -0.47 11.80 16.37
C GLU A 4 -1.99 11.99 16.37
N ARG A 5 -2.52 12.55 15.29
CA ARG A 5 -3.97 12.70 15.10
C ARG A 5 -4.61 11.37 14.70
N ARG A 6 -3.97 10.58 13.83
CA ARG A 6 -4.45 9.24 13.46
C ARG A 6 -4.55 8.32 14.68
N ASP A 7 -3.56 8.37 15.56
CA ASP A 7 -3.54 7.63 16.82
C ASP A 7 -4.72 8.01 17.73
N LYS A 8 -4.97 9.31 17.94
CA LYS A 8 -6.12 9.79 18.72
C LYS A 8 -7.47 9.37 18.13
N GLU A 9 -7.65 9.47 16.82
CA GLU A 9 -8.88 9.07 16.15
C GLU A 9 -9.08 7.55 16.18
N ALA A 10 -8.00 6.77 16.03
CA ALA A 10 -8.06 5.32 16.14
C ALA A 10 -8.50 4.87 17.54
N LEU A 11 -7.99 5.53 18.59
CA LEU A 11 -8.43 5.29 19.97
C LEU A 11 -9.92 5.61 20.17
N LYS A 12 -10.35 6.78 19.70
CA LYS A 12 -11.75 7.20 19.79
C LYS A 12 -12.65 6.22 19.05
N TRP A 13 -12.28 5.83 17.84
CA TRP A 13 -13.02 4.85 17.06
C TRP A 13 -13.08 3.48 17.75
N ALA A 14 -11.98 2.99 18.32
CA ALA A 14 -11.96 1.73 19.05
C ALA A 14 -12.88 1.75 20.27
N HIS A 15 -12.92 2.86 21.00
CA HIS A 15 -13.87 3.11 22.09
C HIS A 15 -15.32 3.11 21.58
N ASP A 16 -15.63 3.91 20.57
CA ASP A 16 -16.98 4.06 20.01
C ASP A 16 -17.51 2.76 19.37
N LYS A 17 -16.61 1.86 18.98
CA LYS A 17 -16.92 0.53 18.43
C LYS A 17 -16.80 -0.60 19.45
N GLU A 18 -16.50 -0.28 20.71
CA GLU A 18 -16.37 -1.24 21.80
C GLU A 18 -15.37 -2.38 21.48
N LEU A 19 -14.28 -2.07 20.76
CA LEU A 19 -13.33 -3.06 20.21
C LEU A 19 -12.29 -3.58 21.23
N GLY A 20 -12.52 -3.39 22.52
CA GLY A 20 -11.57 -3.73 23.58
C GLY A 20 -10.37 -2.78 23.63
N ALA A 21 -9.42 -3.08 24.52
CA ALA A 21 -8.24 -2.24 24.72
C ALA A 21 -7.29 -2.33 23.49
N PRO A 22 -6.79 -1.19 22.98
CA PRO A 22 -5.76 -1.17 21.95
C PRO A 22 -4.46 -1.84 22.42
N PRO A 23 -3.59 -2.29 21.48
CA PRO A 23 -2.29 -2.84 21.83
C PRO A 23 -1.43 -1.87 22.66
N ASP A 24 -0.70 -2.41 23.65
CA ASP A 24 0.26 -1.69 24.47
C ASP A 24 1.64 -2.41 24.41
N PRO A 25 2.71 -1.78 23.87
CA PRO A 25 2.74 -0.42 23.34
C PRO A 25 1.94 -0.26 22.04
N ARG A 26 1.41 0.94 21.83
CA ARG A 26 0.73 1.31 20.59
C ARG A 26 1.73 1.33 19.41
N PRO A 27 1.29 1.13 18.16
CA PRO A 27 2.16 1.26 17.00
C PRO A 27 2.84 2.63 16.99
N CYS A 28 4.14 2.67 16.73
CA CYS A 28 4.88 3.93 16.54
C CYS A 28 4.73 4.43 15.11
N GLY A 29 5.01 5.72 14.90
CA GLY A 29 5.17 6.28 13.56
C GLY A 29 6.36 5.66 12.84
N ASP A 30 6.29 5.59 11.52
CA ASP A 30 7.41 5.25 10.68
C ASP A 30 8.38 6.44 10.61
N MET A 31 9.63 6.25 11.05
CA MET A 31 10.66 7.29 11.04
C MET A 31 11.19 7.58 9.62
N CYS A 32 10.39 7.39 8.57
CA CYS A 32 10.87 7.38 7.18
C CYS A 32 10.89 8.75 6.48
N GLY A 33 10.84 9.85 7.24
CA GLY A 33 10.76 11.24 6.75
C GLY A 33 9.50 11.60 5.94
N VAL A 34 8.83 10.62 5.33
CA VAL A 34 7.59 10.74 4.58
C VAL A 34 6.67 9.56 4.90
N SER A 35 5.37 9.73 4.69
CA SER A 35 4.49 8.56 4.56
C SER A 35 4.48 8.10 3.11
N VAL A 36 4.51 6.79 2.90
CA VAL A 36 4.46 6.19 1.55
C VAL A 36 3.20 5.34 1.41
N ASN A 37 2.41 5.63 0.38
CA ASN A 37 1.33 4.74 -0.04
C ASN A 37 1.74 3.97 -1.28
N TRP A 38 1.57 2.65 -1.22
CA TRP A 38 1.65 1.76 -2.38
C TRP A 38 0.28 1.17 -2.67
N HIS A 39 -0.22 1.35 -3.89
CA HIS A 39 -1.54 0.91 -4.30
C HIS A 39 -1.46 0.16 -5.62
N LEU A 40 -1.86 -1.11 -5.65
CA LEU A 40 -2.02 -1.85 -6.90
C LEU A 40 -3.19 -1.27 -7.69
N ALA A 41 -2.90 -0.61 -8.81
CA ALA A 41 -3.89 0.13 -9.58
C ALA A 41 -4.58 -0.74 -10.64
N THR A 42 -3.85 -1.66 -11.28
CA THR A 42 -4.42 -2.60 -12.25
C THR A 42 -3.69 -3.93 -12.19
N ASP A 43 -4.40 -5.01 -12.50
CA ASP A 43 -3.83 -6.34 -12.71
C ASP A 43 -4.50 -7.01 -13.92
N ALA A 44 -3.82 -7.05 -15.05
CA ALA A 44 -4.32 -7.61 -16.31
C ALA A 44 -3.42 -8.76 -16.80
N ALA A 45 -3.86 -9.46 -17.84
CA ALA A 45 -3.11 -10.61 -18.39
C ALA A 45 -1.72 -10.21 -18.92
N GLY A 46 -1.61 -9.05 -19.58
CA GLY A 46 -0.36 -8.59 -20.19
C GLY A 46 0.59 -7.84 -19.23
N GLY A 47 0.09 -7.39 -18.09
CA GLY A 47 0.82 -6.50 -17.19
C GLY A 47 -0.05 -5.99 -16.06
N TRP A 48 0.59 -5.31 -15.11
CA TRP A 48 -0.03 -4.73 -13.93
C TRP A 48 0.59 -3.37 -13.64
N SER A 49 -0.05 -2.58 -12.78
CA SER A 49 0.48 -1.28 -12.39
C SER A 49 0.31 -1.03 -10.90
N ALA A 50 1.26 -0.28 -10.33
CA ALA A 50 1.19 0.20 -8.97
C ALA A 50 1.34 1.72 -8.93
N ARG A 51 0.59 2.37 -8.06
CA ARG A 51 0.73 3.78 -7.74
C ARG A 51 1.51 3.92 -6.44
N ILE A 52 2.63 4.62 -6.50
CA ILE A 52 3.33 5.11 -5.32
C ILE A 52 2.91 6.55 -5.07
N THR A 53 2.70 6.91 -3.79
CA THR A 53 2.47 8.28 -3.37
C THR A 53 3.31 8.60 -2.15
N LEU A 54 4.05 9.69 -2.22
CA LEU A 54 4.88 10.23 -1.16
C LEU A 54 4.13 11.41 -0.52
N PHE A 55 4.10 11.42 0.81
CA PHE A 55 3.49 12.46 1.61
C PHE A 55 4.53 13.07 2.54
N ASN A 56 4.88 14.33 2.30
CA ASN A 56 5.78 15.07 3.17
C ASN A 56 4.99 15.81 4.25
N TRP A 57 5.18 15.36 5.49
CA TRP A 57 4.59 15.91 6.70
C TRP A 57 5.52 16.91 7.41
N GLU A 58 6.72 17.12 6.89
CA GLU A 58 7.65 18.10 7.44
C GLU A 58 7.22 19.52 7.07
N ASP A 59 7.69 20.49 7.86
CA ASP A 59 7.47 21.92 7.65
C ASP A 59 8.41 22.55 6.59
N SER A 60 9.21 21.71 5.93
CA SER A 60 10.23 22.09 4.95
C SER A 60 10.11 21.30 3.64
N ASP A 61 10.42 21.99 2.53
CA ASP A 61 10.39 21.39 1.21
C ASP A 61 11.59 20.45 1.02
N MET A 62 11.35 19.23 0.56
CA MET A 62 12.40 18.25 0.25
C MET A 62 12.80 18.35 -1.22
N ARG A 63 13.99 18.88 -1.48
CA ARG A 63 14.60 18.95 -2.81
C ARG A 63 15.45 17.71 -3.07
N ASP A 64 15.56 17.31 -4.33
CA ASP A 64 16.41 16.19 -4.76
C ASP A 64 16.10 14.89 -4.00
N TRP A 65 14.85 14.74 -3.58
CA TRP A 65 14.40 13.55 -2.89
C TRP A 65 14.58 12.33 -3.80
N PHE A 66 14.90 11.20 -3.17
CA PHE A 66 14.96 9.92 -3.84
C PHE A 66 14.34 8.83 -2.99
N ALA A 67 13.80 7.83 -3.67
CA ALA A 67 13.17 6.68 -3.04
C ALA A 67 13.60 5.41 -3.76
N SER A 68 13.71 4.32 -3.03
CA SER A 68 13.93 3.00 -3.60
C SER A 68 12.84 2.06 -3.10
N VAL A 69 12.32 1.22 -3.98
CA VAL A 69 11.45 0.12 -3.59
C VAL A 69 12.11 -1.19 -3.99
N VAL A 70 12.09 -2.16 -3.09
CA VAL A 70 12.60 -3.50 -3.34
C VAL A 70 11.41 -4.41 -3.55
N LEU A 71 11.31 -5.02 -4.73
CA LEU A 71 10.29 -5.98 -5.11
C LEU A 71 10.87 -7.39 -5.12
N ASP A 72 9.98 -8.38 -5.10
CA ASP A 72 10.36 -9.77 -5.34
C ASP A 72 10.84 -9.94 -6.80
N ASP A 73 11.89 -10.75 -7.00
CA ASP A 73 12.50 -11.00 -8.32
C ASP A 73 11.48 -11.53 -9.34
N LYS A 74 10.43 -12.24 -8.88
CA LYS A 74 9.35 -12.75 -9.74
C LYS A 74 8.63 -11.65 -10.53
N VAL A 75 8.55 -10.44 -9.98
CA VAL A 75 7.83 -9.31 -10.62
C VAL A 75 8.76 -8.17 -11.01
N TYR A 76 9.91 -8.04 -10.36
CA TYR A 76 10.89 -6.99 -10.63
C TYR A 76 11.33 -6.97 -12.09
N GLY A 77 11.63 -8.14 -12.67
CA GLY A 77 12.03 -8.25 -14.08
C GLY A 77 10.95 -7.83 -15.09
N GLY A 78 9.74 -7.55 -14.62
CA GLY A 78 8.65 -7.00 -15.42
C GLY A 78 8.61 -5.47 -15.45
N PHE A 79 9.40 -4.75 -14.65
CA PHE A 79 9.34 -3.29 -14.60
C PHE A 79 9.60 -2.64 -15.96
N GLU A 80 8.71 -1.75 -16.39
CA GLU A 80 8.83 -1.02 -17.66
C GLU A 80 9.21 0.44 -17.42
N GLN A 81 8.42 1.17 -16.64
CA GLN A 81 8.65 2.61 -16.39
C GLN A 81 7.84 3.15 -15.22
N ALA A 82 8.23 4.34 -14.75
CA ALA A 82 7.40 5.23 -13.94
C ALA A 82 7.01 6.47 -14.76
N TYR A 83 5.77 6.95 -14.61
CA TYR A 83 5.25 8.03 -15.48
C TYR A 83 5.56 9.45 -14.97
N SER A 84 5.47 9.69 -13.67
CA SER A 84 5.65 11.03 -13.08
C SER A 84 6.97 11.20 -12.34
N PHE A 85 7.66 10.08 -12.08
CA PHE A 85 9.00 10.06 -11.49
C PHE A 85 10.00 9.58 -12.55
N ASN A 86 11.27 9.97 -12.40
CA ASN A 86 12.34 9.33 -13.13
C ASN A 86 12.74 8.07 -12.33
N ALA A 87 12.67 6.91 -12.97
CA ALA A 87 12.86 5.63 -12.31
C ALA A 87 13.80 4.72 -13.11
N THR A 88 14.59 3.93 -12.40
CA THR A 88 15.56 3.00 -13.01
C THR A 88 15.55 1.68 -12.25
N ALA A 89 15.53 0.58 -12.99
CA ALA A 89 15.78 -0.76 -12.46
C ALA A 89 17.27 -0.86 -12.08
N ALA A 90 17.56 -0.79 -10.78
CA ALA A 90 18.92 -0.63 -10.24
C ALA A 90 19.64 -1.97 -9.96
N GLY A 91 18.96 -3.10 -10.09
CA GLY A 91 19.46 -4.43 -9.73
C GLY A 91 18.89 -4.94 -8.40
N ASP A 92 19.05 -6.24 -8.13
CA ASP A 92 18.65 -6.88 -6.86
C ASP A 92 17.22 -6.53 -6.39
N GLY A 93 16.25 -6.64 -7.29
CA GLY A 93 14.84 -6.31 -7.00
C GLY A 93 14.53 -4.82 -6.85
N THR A 94 15.53 -3.94 -6.98
CA THR A 94 15.42 -2.52 -6.58
C THR A 94 15.06 -1.61 -7.75
N ILE A 95 13.99 -0.84 -7.58
CA ILE A 95 13.65 0.28 -8.46
C ILE A 95 14.02 1.57 -7.73
N PHE A 96 14.99 2.30 -8.26
CA PHE A 96 15.40 3.61 -7.78
C PHE A 96 14.56 4.69 -8.46
N MET A 97 14.08 5.66 -7.70
CA MET A 97 13.18 6.72 -8.14
C MET A 97 13.63 8.08 -7.62
N ARG A 98 13.45 9.11 -8.43
CA ARG A 98 13.67 10.52 -8.08
C ARG A 98 12.64 11.40 -8.79
N GLY A 99 12.51 12.63 -8.32
CA GLY A 99 11.73 13.64 -9.03
C GLY A 99 12.25 13.84 -10.47
N ARG A 100 11.32 13.91 -11.43
CA ARG A 100 11.61 14.43 -12.77
C ARG A 100 11.60 15.96 -12.72
N GLU A 101 12.08 16.61 -13.77
CA GLU A 101 12.00 18.08 -13.87
C GLU A 101 10.57 18.59 -13.62
N GLY A 102 10.41 19.53 -12.70
CA GLY A 102 9.11 20.05 -12.24
C GLY A 102 8.43 19.24 -11.14
N PHE A 103 9.01 18.10 -10.73
CA PHE A 103 8.57 17.23 -9.63
C PHE A 103 9.74 16.91 -8.67
N ASP A 104 10.86 17.61 -8.78
CA ASP A 104 12.08 17.49 -7.98
C ASP A 104 11.95 18.05 -6.55
N VAL A 105 10.83 18.73 -6.26
CA VAL A 105 10.54 19.30 -4.93
C VAL A 105 9.28 18.67 -4.34
N LEU A 106 9.44 17.86 -3.30
CA LEU A 106 8.33 17.36 -2.50
C LEU A 106 7.98 18.42 -1.45
N ILE A 107 6.95 19.19 -1.76
CA ILE A 107 6.50 20.34 -0.97
C ILE A 107 6.15 19.93 0.46
N ARG A 108 6.41 20.82 1.42
CA ARG A 108 6.03 20.67 2.83
C ARG A 108 4.53 20.57 3.08
N GLU A 109 4.17 20.25 4.31
CA GLU A 109 2.78 20.36 4.76
C GLU A 109 2.27 21.81 4.76
N SER A 110 0.95 21.97 4.65
CA SER A 110 0.30 23.27 4.65
C SER A 110 -1.05 23.22 5.34
N ASN A 111 -1.47 24.34 5.90
CA ASN A 111 -2.82 24.48 6.44
C ASN A 111 -3.82 24.64 5.28
N MET A 112 -4.88 23.83 5.29
CA MET A 112 -5.96 23.89 4.30
C MET A 112 -7.31 24.11 4.96
N SER A 113 -8.19 24.86 4.29
CA SER A 113 -9.55 25.09 4.76
C SER A 113 -10.36 23.79 4.82
N GLY A 114 -11.16 23.61 5.88
CA GLY A 114 -12.04 22.44 6.03
C GLY A 114 -11.42 21.25 6.77
N VAL A 115 -10.17 21.37 7.22
CA VAL A 115 -9.52 20.43 8.14
C VAL A 115 -8.84 21.20 9.27
N ASP A 116 -8.84 20.64 10.48
CA ASP A 116 -8.26 21.23 11.70
C ASP A 116 -6.82 20.73 11.97
N TYR A 117 -6.17 20.19 10.94
CA TYR A 117 -4.79 19.68 10.97
C TYR A 117 -4.07 19.98 9.64
N PRO A 118 -2.73 20.08 9.64
CA PRO A 118 -1.94 20.27 8.41
C PRO A 118 -2.14 19.16 7.39
N VAL A 119 -2.04 19.49 6.11
CA VAL A 119 -2.16 18.53 5.00
C VAL A 119 -0.80 18.41 4.33
N PRO A 120 -0.31 17.19 4.10
CA PRO A 120 1.05 16.98 3.62
C PRO A 120 1.14 17.36 2.15
N GLY A 121 2.31 17.83 1.74
CA GLY A 121 2.59 17.90 0.31
C GLY A 121 2.63 16.49 -0.27
N LYS A 122 2.09 16.35 -1.49
CA LYS A 122 1.82 15.06 -2.11
C LYS A 122 2.44 14.99 -3.49
N GLN A 123 3.21 13.94 -3.73
CA GLN A 123 3.62 13.57 -5.08
C GLN A 123 3.32 12.10 -5.35
N GLN A 124 2.98 11.77 -6.59
CA GLN A 124 2.63 10.41 -6.96
C GLN A 124 3.17 10.05 -8.34
N SER A 125 3.43 8.77 -8.53
CA SER A 125 3.68 8.20 -9.85
C SER A 125 3.02 6.84 -9.97
N VAL A 126 2.66 6.48 -11.20
CA VAL A 126 2.28 5.11 -11.56
C VAL A 126 3.51 4.43 -12.12
N LEU A 127 3.73 3.19 -11.72
CA LEU A 127 4.74 2.27 -12.22
C LEU A 127 4.01 1.18 -13.02
N SER A 128 4.50 0.87 -14.22
CA SER A 128 3.98 -0.21 -15.06
C SER A 128 4.93 -1.40 -15.09
N PHE A 129 4.33 -2.58 -15.14
CA PHE A 129 5.03 -3.85 -15.15
C PHE A 129 4.41 -4.77 -16.19
N THR A 130 5.22 -5.40 -17.02
CA THR A 130 4.80 -6.51 -17.89
C THR A 130 4.83 -7.83 -17.14
N LYS A 131 3.91 -8.73 -17.47
CA LYS A 131 3.93 -10.13 -16.99
C LYS A 131 4.69 -11.09 -17.92
N LYS A 132 5.22 -10.61 -19.05
CA LYS A 132 5.89 -11.46 -20.05
C LYS A 132 7.12 -12.20 -19.52
N THR A 133 7.82 -11.59 -18.55
CA THR A 133 9.02 -12.13 -17.91
C THR A 133 8.72 -12.76 -16.55
N SER A 134 7.48 -12.65 -16.07
CA SER A 134 7.07 -13.19 -14.78
C SER A 134 6.79 -14.70 -14.87
N PRO A 135 7.10 -15.46 -13.81
CA PRO A 135 6.63 -16.83 -13.66
C PRO A 135 5.10 -16.94 -13.72
N ALA A 136 4.60 -18.10 -14.14
CA ALA A 136 3.16 -18.33 -14.28
C ALA A 136 2.41 -18.34 -12.93
N ASP A 137 3.11 -18.53 -11.80
CA ASP A 137 2.55 -18.59 -10.45
C ASP A 137 2.56 -17.23 -9.72
N VAL A 138 2.88 -16.12 -10.41
CA VAL A 138 2.87 -14.78 -9.81
C VAL A 138 1.48 -14.37 -9.37
N ASP A 139 1.35 -13.97 -8.10
CA ASP A 139 0.14 -13.45 -7.49
C ASP A 139 0.33 -11.99 -7.07
N VAL A 140 0.13 -11.09 -8.04
CA VAL A 140 0.31 -9.64 -7.87
C VAL A 140 -0.57 -9.11 -6.73
N VAL A 141 -1.85 -9.48 -6.71
CA VAL A 141 -2.85 -8.93 -5.79
C VAL A 141 -2.64 -9.37 -4.36
N ARG A 142 -2.21 -10.61 -4.13
CA ARG A 142 -2.14 -11.16 -2.76
C ARG A 142 -0.82 -10.88 -2.07
N ARG A 143 0.28 -10.73 -2.81
CA ARG A 143 1.60 -10.52 -2.22
C ARG A 143 2.63 -9.94 -3.17
N ASP A 144 2.81 -10.55 -4.34
CA ASP A 144 4.03 -10.38 -5.12
C ASP A 144 4.12 -8.98 -5.76
N GLY A 145 3.01 -8.26 -5.89
CA GLY A 145 2.97 -6.88 -6.37
C GLY A 145 3.32 -5.81 -5.33
N PHE A 146 3.59 -6.20 -4.08
CA PHE A 146 3.96 -5.26 -3.01
C PHE A 146 5.47 -5.28 -2.75
N PRO A 147 6.07 -4.11 -2.46
CA PRO A 147 7.47 -4.06 -2.06
C PRO A 147 7.69 -4.82 -0.75
N THR A 148 8.86 -5.43 -0.63
CA THR A 148 9.35 -6.04 0.61
C THR A 148 10.07 -5.00 1.48
N LYS A 149 10.64 -3.97 0.84
CA LYS A 149 11.27 -2.82 1.49
C LYS A 149 11.02 -1.54 0.73
N VAL A 150 11.01 -0.44 1.46
CA VAL A 150 11.00 0.92 0.90
C VAL A 150 12.09 1.71 1.60
N PHE A 151 12.84 2.47 0.82
CA PHE A 151 13.83 3.42 1.33
C PHE A 151 13.46 4.81 0.86
N PHE A 152 13.59 5.80 1.74
CA PHE A 152 13.42 7.21 1.39
C PHE A 152 14.63 7.99 1.88
N ASN A 153 15.28 8.73 0.99
CA ASN A 153 16.52 9.47 1.28
C ASN A 153 17.61 8.67 2.02
N GLY A 154 17.65 7.35 1.81
CA GLY A 154 18.64 6.45 2.40
C GLY A 154 18.19 5.73 3.67
N GLU A 155 17.04 6.09 4.25
CA GLU A 155 16.49 5.44 5.44
C GLU A 155 15.46 4.37 5.07
N GLU A 156 15.47 3.22 5.75
CA GLU A 156 14.51 2.14 5.54
C GLU A 156 13.18 2.45 6.24
N CYS A 157 12.09 2.50 5.48
CA CYS A 157 10.74 2.71 6.01
C CYS A 157 10.24 1.45 6.72
N ALA A 158 9.40 1.65 7.74
CA ALA A 158 8.67 0.55 8.36
C ALA A 158 7.61 0.00 7.39
N MET A 159 7.61 -1.33 7.19
CA MET A 159 6.65 -2.03 6.35
C MET A 159 5.49 -2.60 7.18
N PRO A 160 4.24 -2.61 6.66
CA PRO A 160 3.12 -3.20 7.38
C PRO A 160 3.29 -4.73 7.49
N ASN A 161 3.03 -5.28 8.68
CA ASN A 161 3.09 -6.72 8.93
C ASN A 161 2.03 -7.53 8.17
N ARG A 162 1.03 -6.87 7.59
CA ARG A 162 -0.06 -7.49 6.83
C ARG A 162 -0.32 -6.69 5.57
N ILE A 163 -0.22 -7.36 4.43
CA ILE A 163 -0.66 -6.82 3.15
C ILE A 163 -2.19 -6.93 3.10
N PRO A 164 -2.92 -5.82 2.86
CA PRO A 164 -4.36 -5.88 2.67
C PRO A 164 -4.68 -6.78 1.48
N SER A 165 -5.45 -7.85 1.67
CA SER A 165 -5.94 -8.68 0.58
C SER A 165 -7.44 -8.44 0.40
N HIS A 166 -7.92 -8.44 -0.85
CA HIS A 166 -9.35 -8.41 -1.19
C HIS A 166 -10.05 -9.74 -0.87
N GLY A 167 -9.76 -10.32 0.29
CA GLY A 167 -10.41 -11.48 0.85
C GLY A 167 -11.34 -11.06 1.97
N GLY A 168 -12.56 -10.64 1.63
CA GLY A 168 -13.64 -10.75 2.61
C GLY A 168 -13.74 -12.23 3.02
N ILE A 169 -13.99 -12.51 4.30
CA ILE A 169 -14.38 -13.85 4.78
C ILE A 169 -15.77 -14.14 4.21
N GLY A 170 -15.86 -14.38 2.91
CA GLY A 170 -17.02 -14.97 2.29
C GLY A 170 -17.05 -16.40 2.80
N ALA A 171 -17.90 -16.67 3.78
CA ALA A 171 -18.23 -18.04 4.15
C ALA A 171 -18.63 -18.77 2.86
N ARG A 172 -17.75 -19.62 2.33
CA ARG A 172 -18.12 -20.54 1.25
C ARG A 172 -19.19 -21.43 1.86
N ALA A 173 -20.46 -21.12 1.59
CA ALA A 173 -21.56 -22.01 1.92
C ALA A 173 -21.23 -23.36 1.27
N SER A 174 -20.87 -24.34 2.11
CA SER A 174 -20.56 -25.68 1.64
C SER A 174 -21.80 -26.21 0.93
N ARG A 175 -21.66 -26.63 -0.34
CA ARG A 175 -22.75 -27.26 -1.09
C ARG A 175 -23.33 -28.46 -0.34
N ALA A 176 -22.52 -29.14 0.47
CA ALA A 176 -22.96 -30.23 1.33
C ALA A 176 -23.91 -29.75 2.45
N ALA A 177 -23.68 -28.58 3.04
CA ALA A 177 -24.56 -28.02 4.07
C ALA A 177 -25.94 -27.62 3.51
N LEU A 178 -25.97 -27.09 2.29
CA LEU A 178 -27.22 -26.80 1.57
C LEU A 178 -28.01 -28.07 1.22
N LEU A 179 -27.31 -29.13 0.77
CA LEU A 179 -27.95 -30.42 0.46
C LEU A 179 -28.50 -31.10 1.72
N LEU A 180 -27.79 -31.03 2.85
CA LEU A 180 -28.27 -31.56 4.13
C LEU A 180 -29.53 -30.83 4.61
N LEU A 181 -29.56 -29.49 4.52
CA LEU A 181 -30.74 -28.71 4.88
C LEU A 181 -31.96 -29.03 3.99
N LEU A 182 -31.75 -29.24 2.69
CA LEU A 182 -32.82 -29.66 1.78
C LEU A 182 -33.30 -31.07 2.12
N MET A 183 -32.41 -32.01 2.44
CA MET A 183 -32.80 -33.35 2.89
C MET A 183 -33.65 -33.30 4.17
N PHE A 184 -33.23 -32.52 5.17
CA PHE A 184 -34.02 -32.36 6.41
C PHE A 184 -35.38 -31.69 6.15
N TYR A 185 -35.45 -30.77 5.20
CA TYR A 185 -36.72 -30.20 4.76
C TYR A 185 -37.63 -31.27 4.13
N PHE A 186 -37.13 -32.08 3.19
CA PHE A 186 -37.91 -33.14 2.56
C PHE A 186 -38.35 -34.25 3.51
N ILE A 187 -37.50 -34.66 4.47
CA ILE A 187 -37.85 -35.64 5.50
C ILE A 187 -39.00 -35.17 6.40
N ARG A 188 -39.20 -33.85 6.52
CA ARG A 188 -40.28 -33.26 7.33
C ARG A 188 -41.64 -33.25 6.63
N TYR A 189 -41.68 -33.51 5.32
CA TYR A 189 -42.89 -33.48 4.48
C TYR A 189 -43.28 -34.86 3.91
N ILE A 190 -42.66 -35.94 4.42
CA ILE A 190 -43.08 -37.34 4.25
C ILE A 190 -43.65 -37.81 5.59
#